data_AF-A0A243CWI5-F1
#
_entry.id   AF-A0A243CWI5-F1
#
_cell.length_a   1.000
_cell.length_b   1.000
_cell.length_c   1.000
_cell.angle_alpha   90.00
_cell.angle_beta   90.00
_cell.angle_gamma   90.00
#
_symmetry.space_group_name_H-M   'P 1'
#
loop_
_entity.id
_entity.type
_entity.pdbx_description
1 polymer ?
#
loop_
_entity_poly.entity_id
_entity_poly.type
_entity_poly.pdbx_seq_one_letter_code
_entity_poly.pdbx_strand_id
1 'polypeptide(L)'
;MSNKENMEKLIKKIRRGEVILWAGAGFSYYTSLPTGNELANKIVEEMPAEYRKEFENKSLPEVSEEFVQMNHGSKTELMRILDENINIEHENIEYHKKLTEIPQIKKIVTTNYDDLFEKAYGKKDISVIIKNSQVPLANKRVSLYKIHGDINDPESIVLTKSDYNKFFSSPNNEAVWTKIKTLMDEASILFVGYSLEDSNAQMMLDGLIEKIGDFRHESFLVTPRLRSYKQKALEKKGLSYIDMTAQQLINEIHQEVMNNLIKDCEGGFLDIRETSELLKKKGINPKFEFEDGNFKLKSYGAEEPIPLKLNLEESAWSEINQFLFEDIEREELEISQELIKGINSSYNGINLYNHEKIGELKIIKYPNNEMDGSFSLRGTNFILENIKCKSFSSNTEASIQFKHQSFSLRIKIDFNSRENQKINLTVKPSGEVLLDYKGLYFLKEWLTQGHELIFNNMTDKNMIPIGDLKSNIIEFNELKRLQKKIINSVNFCEKLIQIQEHFGVYLTVPESVQKEDVEKVQKVLFAINREKQRISSYKTTFMPYTNIEEIIGSEEKFSFKIIDHNPHEEELFGQVFTLGYPCIETVDGILEDRDKVFLDIKSGKEEVKAVFKSASNEMYFSYQPELPVS
;
A
#
# COMPACT_ATOMS: atom_id res chain seq x y z
N MET A 1 -29.49 26.99 5.75
CA MET A 1 -28.20 26.31 5.46
C MET A 1 -28.37 24.83 5.75
N SER A 2 -27.55 23.94 5.17
CA SER A 2 -27.67 22.50 5.48
C SER A 2 -27.03 22.19 6.85
N ASN A 3 -27.55 21.20 7.58
CA ASN A 3 -27.00 20.76 8.87
C ASN A 3 -25.48 20.48 8.78
N LYS A 4 -25.05 19.90 7.65
CA LYS A 4 -23.65 19.59 7.35
C LYS A 4 -22.76 20.83 7.27
N GLU A 5 -23.22 21.89 6.60
CA GLU A 5 -22.47 23.14 6.45
C GLU A 5 -22.21 23.82 7.80
N ASN A 6 -23.23 23.85 8.67
CA ASN A 6 -23.08 24.42 10.02
C ASN A 6 -22.13 23.59 10.88
N MET A 7 -22.15 22.26 10.75
CA MET A 7 -21.23 21.38 11.45
C MET A 7 -19.77 21.57 10.98
N GLU A 8 -19.53 21.69 9.67
CA GLU A 8 -18.20 21.98 9.13
C GLU A 8 -17.64 23.32 9.63
N LYS A 9 -18.48 24.36 9.69
CA LYS A 9 -18.12 25.66 10.28
C LYS A 9 -17.76 25.53 11.76
N LEU A 10 -18.57 24.80 12.54
CA LEU A 10 -18.33 24.57 13.96
C LEU A 10 -17.00 23.84 14.19
N ILE A 11 -16.75 22.72 13.48
CA ILE A 11 -15.51 21.94 13.60
C ILE A 11 -14.29 22.80 13.28
N LYS A 12 -14.35 23.62 12.22
CA LYS A 12 -13.26 24.53 11.87
C LYS A 12 -12.94 25.52 13.00
N LYS A 13 -13.97 26.07 13.66
CA LYS A 13 -13.80 27.00 14.79
C LYS A 13 -13.27 26.29 16.04
N ILE A 14 -13.77 25.08 16.34
CA ILE A 14 -13.27 24.25 17.44
C ILE A 14 -11.79 23.96 17.23
N ARG A 15 -11.37 23.49 16.05
CA ARG A 15 -9.96 23.17 15.77
C ARG A 15 -8.98 24.34 15.96
N ARG A 16 -9.48 25.57 15.84
CA ARG A 16 -8.72 26.81 16.07
C ARG A 16 -8.74 27.31 17.52
N GLY A 17 -9.48 26.64 18.40
CA GLY A 17 -9.66 27.08 19.79
C GLY A 17 -10.53 28.33 19.92
N GLU A 18 -11.39 28.62 18.93
CA GLU A 18 -12.24 29.82 18.87
C GLU A 18 -13.65 29.58 19.44
N VAL A 19 -13.84 28.51 20.21
CA VAL A 19 -15.17 28.08 20.69
C VAL A 19 -15.21 27.94 22.21
N ILE A 20 -16.28 28.46 22.80
CA ILE A 20 -16.63 28.28 24.19
C ILE A 20 -17.81 27.32 24.28
N LEU A 21 -17.63 26.23 25.02
CA LEU A 21 -18.72 25.27 25.24
C LEU A 21 -19.66 25.83 26.30
N TRP A 22 -20.93 25.96 25.95
CA TRP A 22 -21.99 26.36 26.86
C TRP A 22 -22.95 25.19 27.06
N ALA A 23 -22.84 24.50 28.19
CA ALA A 23 -23.53 23.23 28.47
C ALA A 23 -24.72 23.42 29.43
N GLY A 24 -25.89 22.93 29.04
CA GLY A 24 -27.11 22.89 29.85
C GLY A 24 -27.43 21.48 30.33
N ALA A 25 -28.55 21.31 31.03
CA ALA A 25 -28.92 20.05 31.67
C ALA A 25 -29.09 18.90 30.66
N GLY A 26 -29.48 19.22 29.41
CA GLY A 26 -29.56 18.24 28.32
C GLY A 26 -28.21 17.61 27.93
N PHE A 27 -27.08 18.21 28.32
CA PHE A 27 -25.75 17.59 28.15
C PHE A 27 -25.56 16.44 29.14
N SER A 28 -26.02 16.61 30.38
CA SER A 28 -25.94 15.59 31.45
C SER A 28 -27.11 14.59 31.43
N TYR A 29 -28.14 14.80 30.61
CA TYR A 29 -29.35 13.95 30.60
C TYR A 29 -29.09 12.45 30.42
N TYR A 30 -28.01 12.08 29.72
CA TYR A 30 -27.64 10.68 29.52
C TYR A 30 -27.15 9.95 30.79
N THR A 31 -26.86 10.70 31.86
CA THR A 31 -26.42 10.18 33.15
C THR A 31 -27.58 10.03 34.15
N SER A 32 -28.82 10.03 33.65
CA SER A 32 -30.07 9.99 34.42
C SER A 32 -30.34 11.24 35.26
N LEU A 33 -29.61 12.34 35.01
CA LEU A 33 -29.89 13.62 35.64
C LEU A 33 -31.11 14.31 35.01
N PRO A 34 -31.96 14.96 35.83
CA PRO A 34 -33.17 15.61 35.32
C PRO A 34 -32.83 16.85 34.51
N THR A 35 -33.64 17.11 33.49
CA THR A 35 -33.75 18.44 32.86
C THR A 35 -34.39 19.45 33.82
N GLY A 36 -34.35 20.75 33.47
CA GLY A 36 -34.97 21.80 34.27
C GLY A 36 -36.48 21.58 34.48
N ASN A 37 -37.20 21.17 33.44
CA ASN A 37 -38.62 20.84 33.50
C ASN A 37 -38.90 19.60 34.37
N GLU A 38 -38.09 18.54 34.27
CA GLU A 38 -38.26 17.35 35.11
C GLU A 38 -37.99 17.65 36.57
N LEU A 39 -36.99 18.49 36.86
CA LEU A 39 -36.74 18.96 38.22
C LEU A 39 -37.90 19.82 38.75
N ALA A 40 -38.49 20.67 37.90
CA ALA A 40 -39.68 21.44 38.27
C ALA A 40 -40.84 20.51 38.63
N ASN A 41 -41.10 19.48 37.83
CA ASN A 41 -42.13 18.48 38.11
C ASN A 41 -41.90 17.75 39.43
N LYS A 42 -40.65 17.37 39.74
CA LYS A 42 -40.29 16.76 41.03
C LYS A 42 -40.60 17.69 42.22
N ILE A 43 -40.35 18.99 42.07
CA ILE A 43 -40.73 19.97 43.11
C ILE A 43 -42.26 20.08 43.22
N VAL A 44 -42.99 20.08 42.10
CA VAL A 44 -44.46 20.08 42.09
C VAL A 44 -45.03 18.83 42.77
N GLU A 45 -44.42 17.67 42.61
CA GLU A 45 -44.85 16.43 43.27
C GLU A 45 -44.76 16.51 44.81
N GLU A 46 -43.78 17.26 45.32
CA GLU A 46 -43.61 17.54 46.77
C GLU A 46 -44.54 18.66 47.28
N MET A 47 -45.20 19.41 46.40
CA MET A 47 -46.21 20.39 46.81
C MET A 47 -47.50 19.72 47.30
N PRO A 48 -48.29 20.39 48.17
CA PRO A 48 -49.62 19.93 48.55
C PRO A 48 -50.51 19.68 47.33
N ALA A 49 -51.30 18.59 47.38
CA ALA A 49 -52.05 18.09 46.23
C ALA A 49 -52.96 19.13 45.54
N GLU A 50 -53.50 20.07 46.31
CA GLU A 50 -54.37 21.15 45.81
C GLU A 50 -53.66 22.15 44.90
N TYR A 51 -52.34 22.35 45.05
CA TYR A 51 -51.55 23.29 44.25
C TYR A 51 -50.89 22.66 43.02
N ARG A 52 -50.75 21.33 42.97
CA ARG A 52 -49.96 20.65 41.92
C ARG A 52 -50.42 21.01 40.50
N LYS A 53 -51.73 21.05 40.28
CA LYS A 53 -52.33 21.36 38.97
C LYS A 53 -52.07 22.80 38.52
N GLU A 54 -51.91 23.73 39.45
CA GLU A 54 -51.60 25.14 39.15
C GLU A 54 -50.16 25.28 38.62
N PHE A 55 -49.25 24.41 39.09
CA PHE A 55 -47.81 24.50 38.81
C PHE A 55 -47.29 23.50 37.76
N GLU A 56 -48.12 22.57 37.27
CA GLU A 56 -47.79 21.45 36.34
C GLU A 56 -47.10 21.86 35.01
N ASN A 57 -47.05 23.15 34.67
CA ASN A 57 -46.36 23.66 33.48
C ASN A 57 -45.60 24.98 33.72
N LYS A 58 -45.31 25.30 34.98
CA LYS A 58 -44.60 26.53 35.33
C LYS A 58 -43.09 26.33 35.22
N SER A 59 -42.38 27.43 34.98
CA SER A 59 -40.92 27.39 34.87
C SER A 59 -40.28 26.97 36.19
N LEU A 60 -39.12 26.29 36.12
CA LEU A 60 -38.38 25.88 37.31
C LEU A 60 -38.17 27.02 38.33
N PRO A 61 -37.81 28.26 37.94
CA PRO A 61 -37.63 29.33 38.92
C PRO A 61 -38.94 29.80 39.57
N GLU A 62 -40.06 29.71 38.87
CA GLU A 62 -41.39 30.03 39.40
C GLU A 62 -41.85 28.98 40.40
N VAL A 63 -41.77 27.70 40.03
CA VAL A 63 -42.12 26.58 40.92
C VAL A 63 -41.25 26.62 42.18
N SER A 64 -39.94 26.85 42.02
CA SER A 64 -38.99 26.87 43.13
C SER A 64 -39.23 28.05 44.10
N GLU A 65 -39.58 29.24 43.58
CA GLU A 65 -39.92 30.38 44.42
C GLU A 65 -41.16 30.08 45.26
N GLU A 66 -42.24 29.61 44.64
CA GLU A 66 -43.49 29.30 45.34
C GLU A 66 -43.30 28.17 46.34
N PHE A 67 -42.53 27.13 46.00
CA PHE A 67 -42.20 26.06 46.93
C PHE A 67 -41.46 26.58 48.18
N VAL A 68 -40.53 27.52 48.01
CA VAL A 68 -39.83 28.16 49.15
C VAL A 68 -40.80 28.99 49.99
N GLN A 69 -41.73 29.73 49.38
CA GLN A 69 -42.75 30.50 50.10
C GLN A 69 -43.68 29.57 50.91
N MET A 70 -44.11 28.45 50.33
CA MET A 70 -44.91 27.42 51.02
C MET A 70 -44.16 26.81 52.21
N ASN A 71 -42.83 26.75 52.15
CA ASN A 71 -41.95 26.29 53.23
C ASN A 71 -41.44 27.44 54.13
N HIS A 72 -42.29 28.44 54.37
CA HIS A 72 -42.00 29.59 55.27
C HIS A 72 -40.75 30.39 54.89
N GLY A 73 -40.41 30.46 53.59
CA GLY A 73 -39.23 31.15 53.09
C GLY A 73 -37.92 30.37 53.26
N SER A 74 -37.98 29.12 53.72
CA SER A 74 -36.80 28.25 53.89
C SER A 74 -36.45 27.53 52.59
N LYS A 75 -35.16 27.48 52.25
CA LYS A 75 -34.63 26.71 51.11
C LYS A 75 -34.25 25.27 51.46
N THR A 76 -34.32 24.87 52.73
CA THR A 76 -33.84 23.54 53.17
C THR A 76 -34.48 22.40 52.37
N GLU A 77 -35.80 22.44 52.20
CA GLU A 77 -36.53 21.38 51.50
C GLU A 77 -36.24 21.39 50.00
N LEU A 78 -36.12 22.57 49.40
CA LEU A 78 -35.71 22.72 48.01
C LEU A 78 -34.31 22.13 47.77
N MET A 79 -33.39 22.37 48.71
CA MET A 79 -32.02 21.81 48.66
C MET A 79 -32.01 20.30 48.85
N ARG A 80 -32.89 19.74 49.70
CA ARG A 80 -33.06 18.28 49.84
C ARG A 80 -33.44 17.65 48.50
N ILE A 81 -34.46 18.20 47.83
CA ILE A 81 -34.90 17.74 46.51
C ILE A 81 -33.76 17.85 45.50
N LEU A 82 -33.01 18.95 45.51
CA LEU A 82 -31.88 19.14 44.60
C LEU A 82 -30.78 18.08 44.83
N ASP A 83 -30.39 17.85 46.08
CA ASP A 83 -29.34 16.88 46.44
C ASP A 83 -29.74 15.45 46.06
N GLU A 84 -30.95 15.01 46.40
CA GLU A 84 -31.47 13.66 46.08
C GLU A 84 -31.53 13.37 44.57
N ASN A 85 -31.65 14.40 43.75
CA ASN A 85 -31.85 14.26 42.30
C ASN A 85 -30.61 14.58 41.47
N ILE A 86 -29.63 15.27 42.04
CA ILE A 86 -28.41 15.70 41.34
C ILE A 86 -27.16 15.01 41.89
N ASN A 87 -27.07 14.85 43.20
CA ASN A 87 -25.92 14.25 43.86
C ASN A 87 -26.05 12.71 43.92
N ILE A 88 -26.20 12.10 42.75
CA ILE A 88 -26.32 10.64 42.60
C ILE A 88 -25.02 10.05 42.04
N GLU A 89 -24.78 8.77 42.31
CA GLU A 89 -23.69 8.07 41.63
C GLU A 89 -24.03 7.85 40.16
N HIS A 90 -23.07 8.12 39.28
CA HIS A 90 -23.25 7.98 37.84
C HIS A 90 -22.40 6.82 37.31
N GLU A 91 -23.05 5.82 36.74
CA GLU A 91 -22.37 4.66 36.15
C GLU A 91 -21.54 5.04 34.92
N ASN A 92 -21.97 6.04 34.14
CA ASN A 92 -21.34 6.42 32.88
C ASN A 92 -21.23 7.94 32.73
N ILE A 93 -19.99 8.43 32.55
CA ILE A 93 -19.68 9.83 32.25
C ILE A 93 -18.81 9.97 30.98
N GLU A 94 -18.95 9.06 30.02
CA GLU A 94 -18.10 8.93 28.83
C GLU A 94 -18.01 10.22 28.00
N TYR A 95 -19.12 10.92 27.75
CA TYR A 95 -19.09 12.15 26.94
C TYR A 95 -18.37 13.31 27.63
N HIS A 96 -18.48 13.40 28.96
CA HIS A 96 -17.64 14.31 29.76
C HIS A 96 -16.17 13.89 29.70
N LYS A 97 -15.85 12.59 29.73
CA LYS A 97 -14.47 12.08 29.56
C LYS A 97 -13.92 12.37 28.17
N LYS A 98 -14.71 12.22 27.10
CA LYS A 98 -14.29 12.54 25.72
C LYS A 98 -13.92 14.01 25.56
N LEU A 99 -14.63 14.92 26.23
CA LEU A 99 -14.26 16.34 26.24
C LEU A 99 -12.85 16.58 26.77
N THR A 100 -12.37 15.77 27.73
CA THR A 100 -11.00 15.90 28.25
C THR A 100 -9.92 15.61 27.19
N GLU A 101 -10.29 14.87 26.14
CA GLU A 101 -9.41 14.56 25.01
C GLU A 101 -9.50 15.60 23.89
N ILE A 102 -10.30 16.67 24.04
CA ILE A 102 -10.44 17.77 23.07
C ILE A 102 -9.66 19.01 23.58
N PRO A 103 -8.34 19.11 23.28
CA PRO A 103 -7.47 20.17 23.83
C PRO A 103 -7.86 21.60 23.43
N GLN A 104 -8.65 21.75 22.37
CA GLN A 104 -9.09 23.06 21.90
C GLN A 104 -10.18 23.69 22.77
N ILE A 105 -10.97 22.90 23.52
CA ILE A 105 -12.02 23.43 24.40
C ILE A 105 -11.40 23.77 25.76
N LYS A 106 -11.02 25.04 25.91
CA LYS A 106 -10.36 25.54 27.14
C LYS A 106 -11.31 26.25 28.09
N LYS A 107 -12.51 26.61 27.64
CA LYS A 107 -13.51 27.38 28.39
C LYS A 107 -14.86 26.67 28.30
N ILE A 108 -15.43 26.36 29.45
CA ILE A 108 -16.75 25.74 29.58
C ILE A 108 -17.58 26.64 30.49
N VAL A 109 -18.79 26.98 30.06
CA VAL A 109 -19.81 27.62 30.90
C VAL A 109 -20.96 26.64 31.06
N THR A 110 -21.45 26.47 32.28
CA THR A 110 -22.58 25.57 32.53
C THR A 110 -23.58 26.15 33.52
N THR A 111 -24.84 25.81 33.30
CA THR A 111 -25.96 26.03 34.22
C THR A 111 -26.26 24.81 35.09
N ASN A 112 -25.47 23.75 34.96
CA ASN A 112 -25.70 22.51 35.68
C ASN A 112 -25.10 22.60 37.08
N TYR A 113 -25.80 22.00 38.04
CA TYR A 113 -25.37 21.97 39.44
C TYR A 113 -24.46 20.77 39.76
N ASP A 114 -24.50 19.73 38.91
CA ASP A 114 -23.70 18.50 39.03
C ASP A 114 -22.19 18.75 38.91
N ASP A 115 -21.38 17.78 39.34
CA ASP A 115 -19.91 17.82 39.33
C ASP A 115 -19.28 16.95 38.23
N LEU A 116 -20.01 16.66 37.15
CA LEU A 116 -19.59 15.70 36.12
C LEU A 116 -18.36 16.16 35.32
N PHE A 117 -18.25 17.45 35.03
CA PHE A 117 -17.06 18.01 34.38
C PHE A 117 -15.83 17.87 35.28
N GLU A 118 -16.00 18.13 36.58
CA GLU A 118 -14.96 18.05 37.59
C GLU A 118 -14.47 16.62 37.77
N LYS A 119 -15.41 15.65 37.83
CA LYS A 119 -15.12 14.21 37.86
C LYS A 119 -14.38 13.75 36.60
N ALA A 120 -14.75 14.26 35.42
CA ALA A 120 -14.11 13.86 34.17
C ALA A 120 -12.69 14.41 34.00
N TYR A 121 -12.50 15.72 34.19
CA TYR A 121 -11.18 16.36 34.02
C TYR A 121 -10.23 16.11 35.19
N GLY A 122 -10.77 15.94 36.40
CA GLY A 122 -9.99 15.83 37.62
C GLY A 122 -9.38 17.17 38.07
N LYS A 123 -9.02 17.25 39.36
CA LYS A 123 -8.59 18.49 40.02
C LYS A 123 -7.33 19.14 39.41
N LYS A 124 -6.53 18.42 38.63
CA LYS A 124 -5.29 18.96 38.03
C LYS A 124 -5.56 19.80 36.78
N ASP A 125 -6.60 19.47 36.02
CA ASP A 125 -6.80 20.05 34.69
C ASP A 125 -7.91 21.12 34.65
N ILE A 126 -8.79 21.17 35.66
CA ILE A 126 -9.96 22.07 35.67
C ILE A 126 -9.96 23.08 36.81
N SER A 127 -10.18 24.35 36.48
CA SER A 127 -10.42 25.45 37.43
C SER A 127 -11.91 25.72 37.50
N VAL A 128 -12.53 25.45 38.66
CA VAL A 128 -13.96 25.66 38.87
C VAL A 128 -14.20 27.07 39.42
N ILE A 129 -15.08 27.81 38.75
CA ILE A 129 -15.36 29.22 39.00
C ILE A 129 -16.85 29.38 39.19
N ILE A 130 -17.25 29.67 40.42
CA ILE A 130 -18.63 29.86 40.86
C ILE A 130 -18.81 31.31 41.34
N LYS A 131 -17.81 31.85 42.06
CA LYS A 131 -17.84 33.17 42.72
C LYS A 131 -16.65 34.04 42.29
N ASN A 132 -16.75 35.35 42.50
CA ASN A 132 -15.71 36.32 42.10
C ASN A 132 -14.29 35.98 42.63
N SER A 133 -14.18 35.44 43.84
CA SER A 133 -12.89 35.09 44.46
C SER A 133 -12.12 33.99 43.72
N GLN A 134 -12.79 33.21 42.88
CA GLN A 134 -12.18 32.11 42.12
C GLN A 134 -11.71 32.54 40.73
N VAL A 135 -12.16 33.69 40.21
CA VAL A 135 -11.75 34.19 38.88
C VAL A 135 -10.23 34.36 38.76
N PRO A 136 -9.51 34.95 39.74
CA PRO A 136 -8.05 35.07 39.68
C PRO A 136 -7.31 33.73 39.77
N LEU A 137 -7.96 32.67 40.24
CA LEU A 137 -7.39 31.33 40.42
C LEU A 137 -7.56 30.45 39.16
N ALA A 138 -8.14 30.99 38.08
CA ALA A 138 -8.41 30.27 36.84
C ALA A 138 -7.13 30.06 35.98
N ASN A 139 -6.20 29.24 36.46
CA ASN A 139 -4.87 29.05 35.88
C ASN A 139 -4.57 27.64 35.33
N LYS A 140 -5.54 26.72 35.37
CA LYS A 140 -5.39 25.36 34.81
C LYS A 140 -5.80 25.30 33.33
N ARG A 141 -5.59 24.13 32.73
CA ARG A 141 -5.89 23.83 31.32
C ARG A 141 -7.29 24.27 30.90
N VAL A 142 -8.31 23.93 31.70
CA VAL A 142 -9.71 24.29 31.44
C VAL A 142 -10.25 25.19 32.55
N SER A 143 -11.01 26.22 32.17
CA SER A 143 -11.82 27.01 33.11
C SER A 143 -13.30 26.64 32.96
N LEU A 144 -13.91 26.18 34.05
CA LEU A 144 -15.32 25.85 34.16
C LEU A 144 -16.04 26.93 34.96
N TYR A 145 -16.97 27.64 34.32
CA TYR A 145 -17.82 28.64 34.95
C TYR A 145 -19.19 28.03 35.25
N LYS A 146 -19.53 27.84 36.53
CA LYS A 146 -20.82 27.32 36.98
C LYS A 146 -21.70 28.48 37.42
N ILE A 147 -22.49 28.99 36.48
CA ILE A 147 -23.17 30.28 36.66
C ILE A 147 -24.44 30.19 37.50
N HIS A 148 -24.97 28.98 37.69
CA HIS A 148 -26.10 28.75 38.59
C HIS A 148 -25.68 28.17 39.94
N GLY A 149 -24.37 28.10 40.22
CA GLY A 149 -23.86 27.51 41.46
C GLY A 149 -23.50 26.03 41.32
N ASP A 150 -23.20 25.42 42.46
CA ASP A 150 -22.73 24.05 42.59
C ASP A 150 -23.48 23.35 43.72
N ILE A 151 -23.87 22.09 43.52
CA ILE A 151 -24.54 21.30 44.56
C ILE A 151 -23.71 21.16 45.85
N ASN A 152 -22.37 21.21 45.72
CA ASN A 152 -21.43 21.16 46.83
C ASN A 152 -21.20 22.54 47.51
N ASP A 153 -21.78 23.62 46.96
CA ASP A 153 -21.79 24.96 47.54
C ASP A 153 -23.23 25.51 47.57
N PRO A 154 -24.08 25.05 48.50
CA PRO A 154 -25.51 25.39 48.54
C PRO A 154 -25.82 26.89 48.54
N GLU A 155 -24.96 27.73 49.12
CA GLU A 155 -25.14 29.19 49.14
C GLU A 155 -24.96 29.84 47.76
N SER A 156 -24.34 29.13 46.82
CA SER A 156 -24.13 29.60 45.45
C SER A 156 -25.30 29.32 44.51
N ILE A 157 -26.26 28.49 44.92
CA ILE A 157 -27.35 28.00 44.06
C ILE A 157 -28.26 29.16 43.62
N VAL A 158 -28.43 29.27 42.30
CA VAL A 158 -29.35 30.20 41.65
C VAL A 158 -30.51 29.41 41.05
N LEU A 159 -31.61 29.33 41.80
CA LEU A 159 -32.75 28.48 41.40
C LEU A 159 -34.09 29.22 41.44
N THR A 160 -34.37 30.04 42.46
CA THR A 160 -35.66 30.76 42.55
C THR A 160 -35.66 32.08 41.78
N LYS A 161 -36.83 32.66 41.47
CA LYS A 161 -36.93 34.01 40.86
C LYS A 161 -36.14 35.06 41.64
N SER A 162 -36.23 35.03 42.96
CA SER A 162 -35.46 35.91 43.85
C SER A 162 -33.95 35.70 43.70
N ASP A 163 -33.50 34.47 43.48
CA ASP A 163 -32.08 34.19 43.25
C ASP A 163 -31.59 34.74 41.92
N TYR A 164 -32.35 34.58 40.82
CA TYR A 164 -31.98 35.16 39.53
C TYR A 164 -31.87 36.68 39.62
N ASN A 165 -32.82 37.36 40.28
CA ASN A 165 -32.76 38.80 40.49
C ASN A 165 -31.51 39.21 41.28
N LYS A 166 -31.20 38.50 42.37
CA LYS A 166 -29.96 38.72 43.14
C LYS A 166 -28.72 38.43 42.31
N PHE A 167 -28.73 37.37 41.50
CA PHE A 167 -27.59 36.96 40.70
C PHE A 167 -27.17 38.03 39.68
N PHE A 168 -28.15 38.69 39.03
CA PHE A 168 -27.88 39.78 38.09
C PHE A 168 -27.58 41.12 38.74
N SER A 169 -28.06 41.37 39.97
CA SER A 169 -27.88 42.66 40.66
C SER A 169 -26.81 42.67 41.75
N SER A 170 -26.25 41.52 42.13
CA SER A 170 -25.30 41.40 43.22
C SER A 170 -23.86 41.73 42.79
N PRO A 171 -23.15 42.62 43.51
CA PRO A 171 -21.73 42.88 43.31
C PRO A 171 -20.85 41.61 43.44
N ASN A 172 -21.31 40.62 44.21
CA ASN A 172 -20.55 39.39 44.50
C ASN A 172 -20.36 38.47 43.28
N ASN A 173 -21.09 38.71 42.19
CA ASN A 173 -21.01 37.93 40.93
C ASN A 173 -20.56 38.77 39.73
N GLU A 174 -20.29 40.06 39.93
CA GLU A 174 -19.98 41.02 38.86
C GLU A 174 -18.72 40.64 38.07
N ALA A 175 -17.66 40.16 38.73
CA ALA A 175 -16.42 39.79 38.06
C ALA A 175 -16.59 38.52 37.20
N VAL A 176 -17.33 37.52 37.70
CA VAL A 176 -17.67 36.31 36.94
C VAL A 176 -18.47 36.69 35.69
N TRP A 177 -19.50 37.52 35.84
CA TRP A 177 -20.32 37.98 34.72
C TRP A 177 -19.54 38.82 33.72
N THR A 178 -18.69 39.73 34.19
CA THR A 178 -17.82 40.53 33.32
C THR A 178 -16.92 39.61 32.50
N LYS A 179 -16.33 38.60 33.14
CA LYS A 179 -15.48 37.63 32.43
C LYS A 179 -16.26 36.83 31.39
N ILE A 180 -17.48 36.40 31.70
CA ILE A 180 -18.35 35.69 30.75
C ILE A 180 -18.70 36.57 29.57
N LYS A 181 -19.05 37.85 29.78
CA LYS A 181 -19.30 38.79 28.68
C LYS A 181 -18.08 38.93 27.77
N THR A 182 -16.90 39.15 28.34
CA THR A 182 -15.65 39.20 27.57
C THR A 182 -15.43 37.93 26.76
N LEU A 183 -15.66 36.76 27.36
CA LEU A 183 -15.56 35.48 26.67
C LEU A 183 -16.54 35.37 25.48
N MET A 184 -17.77 35.87 25.65
CA MET A 184 -18.79 35.89 24.60
C MET A 184 -18.45 36.88 23.47
N ASP A 185 -17.69 37.94 23.77
CA ASP A 185 -17.21 38.91 22.77
C ASP A 185 -15.99 38.40 21.98
N GLU A 186 -15.17 37.53 22.57
CA GLU A 186 -13.90 37.05 21.99
C GLU A 186 -14.04 35.79 21.12
N ALA A 187 -15.12 35.02 21.27
CA ALA A 187 -15.22 33.68 20.69
C ALA A 187 -16.65 33.28 20.33
N SER A 188 -16.76 32.24 19.48
CA SER A 188 -18.04 31.61 19.15
C SER A 188 -18.57 30.80 20.34
N ILE A 189 -19.86 30.92 20.63
CA ILE A 189 -20.50 30.12 21.67
C ILE A 189 -21.13 28.88 21.06
N LEU A 190 -20.90 27.72 21.66
CA LEU A 190 -21.53 26.46 21.32
C LEU A 190 -22.51 26.07 22.43
N PHE A 191 -23.79 26.33 22.22
CA PHE A 191 -24.87 25.95 23.13
C PHE A 191 -25.26 24.49 22.92
N VAL A 192 -25.13 23.66 23.96
CA VAL A 192 -25.44 22.23 23.95
C VAL A 192 -26.29 21.85 25.15
N GLY A 193 -27.32 21.04 24.93
CA GLY A 193 -28.20 20.58 26.02
C GLY A 193 -29.21 21.64 26.47
N TYR A 194 -29.51 22.62 25.62
CA TYR A 194 -30.58 23.59 25.82
C TYR A 194 -31.78 23.18 24.98
N SER A 195 -32.93 23.00 25.64
CA SER A 195 -34.20 22.83 24.95
C SER A 195 -34.87 24.18 24.80
N LEU A 196 -35.11 24.63 23.57
CA LEU A 196 -35.96 25.82 23.35
C LEU A 196 -37.44 25.56 23.65
N GLU A 197 -37.82 24.33 24.03
CA GLU A 197 -39.13 24.03 24.61
C GLU A 197 -39.15 24.27 26.13
N ASP A 198 -37.99 24.41 26.78
CA ASP A 198 -37.88 24.81 28.18
C ASP A 198 -37.86 26.35 28.26
N SER A 199 -38.89 26.91 28.90
CA SER A 199 -39.05 28.36 29.05
C SER A 199 -37.88 29.02 29.80
N ASN A 200 -37.25 28.33 30.74
CA ASN A 200 -36.10 28.83 31.49
C ASN A 200 -34.86 28.89 30.59
N ALA A 201 -34.58 27.80 29.87
CA ALA A 201 -33.48 27.72 28.92
C ALA A 201 -33.62 28.76 27.80
N GLN A 202 -34.85 28.99 27.31
CA GLN A 202 -35.13 29.99 26.29
C GLN A 202 -34.95 31.43 26.80
N MET A 203 -35.50 31.78 27.97
CA MET A 203 -35.35 33.12 28.55
C MET A 203 -33.88 33.47 28.80
N MET A 204 -33.12 32.49 29.27
CA MET A 204 -31.69 32.64 29.52
C MET A 204 -30.91 32.82 28.22
N LEU A 205 -31.16 31.99 27.21
CA LEU A 205 -30.52 32.12 25.90
C LEU A 205 -30.86 33.47 25.26
N ASP A 206 -32.12 33.92 25.35
CA ASP A 206 -32.56 35.21 24.81
C ASP A 206 -31.87 36.37 25.53
N GLY A 207 -31.80 36.35 26.86
CA GLY A 207 -31.09 37.37 27.65
C GLY A 207 -29.57 37.37 27.45
N LEU A 208 -28.98 36.24 27.06
CA LEU A 208 -27.58 36.17 26.64
C LEU A 208 -27.39 36.78 25.26
N ILE A 209 -28.21 36.38 24.29
CA ILE A 209 -28.13 36.89 22.90
C ILE A 209 -28.34 38.40 22.85
N GLU A 210 -29.32 38.94 23.59
CA GLU A 210 -29.60 40.38 23.62
C GLU A 210 -28.43 41.21 24.15
N LYS A 211 -27.56 40.62 24.98
CA LYS A 211 -26.37 41.29 25.52
C LYS A 211 -25.19 41.27 24.55
N ILE A 212 -25.24 40.46 23.50
CA ILE A 212 -24.20 40.38 22.47
C ILE A 212 -24.66 41.26 21.30
N GLY A 213 -23.91 42.32 20.99
CA GLY A 213 -24.28 43.28 19.94
C GLY A 213 -24.27 42.72 18.51
N ASP A 214 -24.40 43.64 17.54
CA ASP A 214 -24.53 43.28 16.11
C ASP A 214 -23.27 42.66 15.48
N PHE A 215 -22.08 42.96 16.01
CA PHE A 215 -20.78 42.46 15.53
C PHE A 215 -20.34 41.18 16.25
N ARG A 216 -21.25 40.21 16.42
CA ARG A 216 -20.98 38.96 17.16
C ARG A 216 -20.27 37.91 16.32
N HIS A 217 -19.49 37.07 17.00
CA HIS A 217 -19.03 35.80 16.42
C HIS A 217 -20.23 34.88 16.17
N GLU A 218 -20.28 34.26 14.99
CA GLU A 218 -21.28 33.23 14.68
C GLU A 218 -21.27 32.16 15.77
N SER A 219 -22.42 31.94 16.40
CA SER A 219 -22.58 31.00 17.52
C SER A 219 -23.56 29.89 17.11
N PHE A 220 -23.50 28.75 17.80
CA PHE A 220 -24.16 27.53 17.38
C PHE A 220 -25.09 27.03 18.47
N LEU A 221 -26.28 26.57 18.09
CA LEU A 221 -27.19 25.85 18.97
C LEU A 221 -27.35 24.43 18.47
N VAL A 222 -27.01 23.47 19.34
CA VAL A 222 -27.15 22.04 19.07
C VAL A 222 -28.28 21.48 19.93
N THR A 223 -29.37 21.12 19.28
CA THR A 223 -30.53 20.48 19.93
C THR A 223 -31.26 19.60 18.92
N PRO A 224 -31.76 18.41 19.30
CA PRO A 224 -32.46 17.56 18.36
C PRO A 224 -33.85 18.11 18.04
N ARG A 225 -34.28 17.94 16.79
CA ARG A 225 -35.68 18.09 16.32
C ARG A 225 -36.32 19.44 16.61
N LEU A 226 -35.56 20.53 16.48
CA LEU A 226 -36.12 21.88 16.67
C LEU A 226 -37.16 22.21 15.60
N ARG A 227 -38.30 22.78 16.00
CA ARG A 227 -39.38 23.18 15.08
C ARG A 227 -38.93 24.29 14.12
N SER A 228 -39.37 24.23 12.86
CA SER A 228 -38.93 25.12 11.77
C SER A 228 -39.14 26.62 12.05
N TYR A 229 -40.22 27.01 12.73
CA TYR A 229 -40.44 28.42 13.08
C TYR A 229 -39.43 28.94 14.13
N LYS A 230 -38.96 28.08 15.05
CA LYS A 230 -37.91 28.42 16.03
C LYS A 230 -36.55 28.50 15.34
N GLN A 231 -36.27 27.65 14.37
CA GLN A 231 -35.05 27.75 13.54
C GLN A 231 -34.94 29.12 12.86
N LYS A 232 -36.03 29.60 12.23
CA LYS A 232 -36.06 30.94 11.61
C LYS A 232 -35.86 32.08 12.62
N ALA A 233 -36.34 31.92 13.85
CA ALA A 233 -36.12 32.90 14.90
C ALA A 233 -34.65 32.93 15.37
N LEU A 234 -33.98 31.79 15.42
CA LEU A 234 -32.56 31.68 15.73
C LEU A 234 -31.66 32.30 14.66
N GLU A 235 -31.99 32.08 13.38
CA GLU A 235 -31.23 32.70 12.27
C GLU A 235 -31.24 34.23 12.37
N LYS A 236 -32.39 34.84 12.73
CA LYS A 236 -32.48 36.29 12.98
C LYS A 236 -31.60 36.75 14.16
N LYS A 237 -31.40 35.86 15.13
CA LYS A 237 -30.52 36.05 16.30
C LYS A 237 -29.06 35.67 15.99
N GLY A 238 -28.73 35.31 14.74
CA GLY A 238 -27.38 34.88 14.30
C GLY A 238 -26.87 33.63 15.00
N LEU A 239 -27.77 32.73 15.36
CA LEU A 239 -27.44 31.40 15.85
C LEU A 239 -27.64 30.37 14.74
N SER A 240 -26.57 29.65 14.44
CA SER A 240 -26.57 28.55 13.49
C SER A 240 -27.06 27.27 14.18
N TYR A 241 -28.16 26.73 13.68
CA TYR A 241 -28.79 25.53 14.22
C TYR A 241 -28.13 24.25 13.67
N ILE A 242 -27.91 23.27 14.56
CA ILE A 242 -27.45 21.93 14.23
C ILE A 242 -28.38 20.91 14.90
N ASP A 243 -28.97 20.02 14.10
CA ASP A 243 -29.91 18.99 14.52
C ASP A 243 -29.18 17.72 14.96
N MET A 244 -28.75 17.69 16.23
CA MET A 244 -28.04 16.58 16.86
C MET A 244 -28.33 16.53 18.36
N THR A 245 -28.14 15.35 18.97
CA THR A 245 -28.01 15.25 20.42
C THR A 245 -26.62 15.69 20.89
N ALA A 246 -26.47 16.00 22.18
CA ALA A 246 -25.17 16.31 22.77
C ALA A 246 -24.14 15.19 22.55
N GLN A 247 -24.58 13.93 22.68
CA GLN A 247 -23.76 12.74 22.52
C GLN A 247 -23.23 12.59 21.09
N GLN A 248 -24.10 12.78 20.10
CA GLN A 248 -23.73 12.74 18.68
C GLN A 248 -22.70 13.81 18.38
N LEU A 249 -22.95 15.05 18.84
CA LEU A 249 -22.04 16.17 18.67
C LEU A 249 -20.66 15.89 19.24
N ILE A 250 -20.57 15.44 20.50
CA ILE A 250 -19.27 15.17 21.15
C ILE A 250 -18.51 14.05 20.43
N ASN A 251 -19.20 13.01 19.96
CA ASN A 251 -18.57 11.96 19.18
C ASN A 251 -17.99 12.49 17.86
N GLU A 252 -18.75 13.30 17.12
CA GLU A 252 -18.28 13.88 15.86
C GLU A 252 -17.11 14.85 16.08
N ILE A 253 -17.20 15.75 17.08
CA ILE A 253 -16.10 16.65 17.43
C ILE A 253 -14.86 15.85 17.83
N HIS A 254 -15.03 14.85 18.69
CA HIS A 254 -13.92 14.03 19.17
C HIS A 254 -13.22 13.32 18.01
N GLN A 255 -13.97 12.67 17.11
CA GLN A 255 -13.41 12.02 15.93
C GLN A 255 -12.66 13.02 15.04
N GLU A 256 -13.24 14.17 14.74
CA GLU A 256 -12.60 15.18 13.90
C GLU A 256 -11.32 15.75 14.53
N VAL A 257 -11.32 15.97 15.85
CA VAL A 257 -10.15 16.43 16.58
C VAL A 257 -9.06 15.36 16.59
N MET A 258 -9.40 14.10 16.86
CA MET A 258 -8.42 13.00 16.86
C MET A 258 -7.82 12.77 15.46
N ASN A 259 -8.63 12.88 14.41
CA ASN A 259 -8.20 12.76 13.02
C ASN A 259 -7.26 13.88 12.56
N ASN A 260 -7.27 15.02 13.26
CA ASN A 260 -6.49 16.19 12.91
C ASN A 260 -5.47 16.59 14.01
N LEU A 261 -5.32 15.79 15.07
CA LEU A 261 -4.53 16.15 16.25
C LEU A 261 -3.08 16.52 15.89
N ILE A 262 -2.40 15.67 15.13
CA ILE A 262 -1.01 15.91 14.70
C ILE A 262 -0.97 17.14 13.78
N LYS A 263 -1.86 17.20 12.78
CA LYS A 263 -1.94 18.32 11.83
C LYS A 263 -2.16 19.67 12.53
N ASP A 264 -3.02 19.71 13.54
CA ASP A 264 -3.34 20.93 14.29
C ASP A 264 -2.17 21.34 15.20
N CYS A 265 -1.41 20.38 15.74
CA CYS A 265 -0.15 20.65 16.44
C CYS A 265 0.93 21.20 15.49
N GLU A 266 1.10 20.60 14.31
CA GLU A 266 2.07 21.05 13.31
C GLU A 266 1.70 22.41 12.72
N GLY A 267 0.39 22.72 12.65
CA GLY A 267 -0.13 24.03 12.26
C GLY A 267 -0.03 25.10 13.35
N GLY A 268 0.47 24.77 14.55
CA GLY A 268 0.62 25.70 15.67
C GLY A 268 -0.67 26.02 16.43
N PHE A 269 -1.75 25.29 16.19
CA PHE A 269 -3.04 25.47 16.90
C PHE A 269 -3.08 24.75 18.25
N LEU A 270 -2.21 23.74 18.44
CA LEU A 270 -2.14 22.95 19.66
C LEU A 270 -0.77 23.01 20.32
N ASP A 271 -0.76 22.89 21.65
CA ASP A 271 0.48 22.75 22.41
C ASP A 271 1.09 21.35 22.22
N ILE A 272 2.41 21.32 22.04
CA ILE A 272 3.18 20.11 21.78
C ILE A 272 3.19 19.15 22.96
N ARG A 273 3.23 19.66 24.20
CA ARG A 273 3.29 18.82 25.39
C ARG A 273 1.94 18.15 25.60
N GLU A 274 0.86 18.93 25.52
CA GLU A 274 -0.50 18.41 25.61
C GLU A 274 -0.80 17.37 24.53
N THR A 275 -0.38 17.65 23.28
CA THR A 275 -0.52 16.72 22.16
C THR A 275 0.27 15.44 22.40
N SER A 276 1.51 15.55 22.87
CA SER A 276 2.37 14.41 23.16
C SER A 276 1.82 13.52 24.28
N GLU A 277 1.25 14.11 25.32
CA GLU A 277 0.60 13.36 26.41
C GLU A 277 -0.64 12.62 25.92
N LEU A 278 -1.45 13.24 25.05
CA LEU A 278 -2.63 12.59 24.49
C LEU A 278 -2.26 11.43 23.55
N LEU A 279 -1.25 11.61 22.70
CA LEU A 279 -0.73 10.54 21.83
C LEU A 279 -0.24 9.35 22.66
N LYS A 280 0.50 9.60 23.76
CA LYS A 280 0.94 8.55 24.69
C LYS A 280 -0.22 7.81 25.34
N LYS A 281 -1.28 8.53 25.77
CA LYS A 281 -2.52 7.89 26.27
C LYS A 281 -3.20 7.01 25.23
N LYS A 282 -2.99 7.27 23.93
CA LYS A 282 -3.47 6.44 22.81
C LYS A 282 -2.45 5.37 22.38
N GLY A 283 -1.37 5.16 23.13
CA GLY A 283 -0.36 4.12 22.86
C GLY A 283 0.68 4.51 21.80
N ILE A 284 0.80 5.81 21.48
CA ILE A 284 1.74 6.33 20.50
C ILE A 284 2.84 7.11 21.23
N ASN A 285 4.10 6.80 20.96
CA ASN A 285 5.28 7.49 21.48
C ASN A 285 5.83 8.46 20.42
N PRO A 286 5.39 9.74 20.39
CA PRO A 286 5.81 10.68 19.37
C PRO A 286 7.17 11.30 19.68
N LYS A 287 7.90 11.65 18.62
CA LYS A 287 9.07 12.53 18.64
C LYS A 287 8.84 13.68 17.66
N PHE A 288 8.60 14.86 18.24
CA PHE A 288 8.48 16.10 17.50
C PHE A 288 9.81 16.84 17.46
N GLU A 289 10.12 17.47 16.32
CA GLU A 289 11.30 18.32 16.16
C GLU A 289 10.88 19.66 15.53
N PHE A 290 11.61 20.73 15.85
CA PHE A 290 11.32 22.07 15.33
C PHE A 290 11.97 22.24 13.95
N GLU A 291 11.16 22.50 12.92
CA GLU A 291 11.59 22.64 11.53
C GLU A 291 10.69 23.67 10.81
N ASP A 292 11.29 24.55 10.00
CA ASP A 292 10.57 25.58 9.23
C ASP A 292 9.64 26.49 10.08
N GLY A 293 10.00 26.75 11.33
CA GLY A 293 9.23 27.61 12.23
C GLY A 293 8.08 26.93 12.97
N ASN A 294 7.85 25.63 12.74
CA ASN A 294 6.82 24.84 13.41
C ASN A 294 7.39 23.53 13.97
N PHE A 295 6.68 22.90 14.90
CA PHE A 295 7.02 21.54 15.32
C PHE A 295 6.43 20.54 14.33
N LYS A 296 7.22 19.56 13.89
CA LYS A 296 6.77 18.46 13.01
C LYS A 296 7.00 17.11 13.67
N LEU A 297 6.08 16.17 13.44
CA LEU A 297 6.23 14.79 13.91
C LEU A 297 7.25 14.06 13.03
N LYS A 298 8.46 13.82 13.54
CA LYS A 298 9.54 13.18 12.78
C LYS A 298 9.51 11.66 12.87
N SER A 299 9.13 11.13 14.03
CA SER A 299 9.00 9.69 14.24
C SER A 299 8.00 9.38 15.35
N TYR A 300 7.45 8.18 15.32
CA TYR A 300 6.61 7.66 16.37
C TYR A 300 6.80 6.15 16.52
N GLY A 301 6.59 5.62 17.72
CA GLY A 301 6.55 4.19 18.00
C GLY A 301 5.25 3.79 18.70
N ALA A 302 4.88 2.52 18.61
CA ALA A 302 3.77 1.92 19.35
C ALA A 302 4.18 0.52 19.85
N GLU A 303 3.48 0.00 20.86
CA GLU A 303 3.72 -1.35 21.37
C GLU A 303 3.21 -2.43 20.40
N GLU A 304 2.06 -2.16 19.76
CA GLU A 304 1.47 -3.04 18.75
C GLU A 304 1.80 -2.55 17.32
N PRO A 305 1.80 -3.46 16.32
CA PRO A 305 1.97 -3.09 14.92
C PRO A 305 0.95 -2.03 14.49
N ILE A 306 1.45 -0.95 13.92
CA ILE A 306 0.61 0.13 13.39
C ILE A 306 0.09 -0.30 12.02
N PRO A 307 -1.24 -0.36 11.81
CA PRO A 307 -1.77 -0.77 10.54
C PRO A 307 -1.49 0.29 9.49
N LEU A 308 -1.01 -0.17 8.34
CA LEU A 308 -0.79 0.65 7.16
C LEU A 308 -1.76 0.20 6.08
N LYS A 309 -2.66 1.09 5.66
CA LYS A 309 -3.57 0.84 4.56
C LYS A 309 -3.06 1.56 3.33
N LEU A 310 -2.57 0.78 2.38
CA LEU A 310 -2.19 1.25 1.06
C LEU A 310 -3.39 1.14 0.13
N ASN A 311 -3.86 2.27 -0.41
CA ASN A 311 -4.97 2.32 -1.34
C ASN A 311 -4.39 2.41 -2.76
N LEU A 312 -4.57 1.34 -3.55
CA LEU A 312 -4.10 1.24 -4.93
C LEU A 312 -5.25 1.01 -5.90
N GLU A 313 -5.03 1.32 -7.18
CA GLU A 313 -5.85 0.82 -8.28
C GLU A 313 -5.77 -0.71 -8.41
N GLU A 314 -6.82 -1.32 -8.95
CA GLU A 314 -6.90 -2.78 -9.11
C GLU A 314 -5.78 -3.33 -10.01
N SER A 315 -5.39 -2.59 -11.06
CA SER A 315 -4.27 -2.94 -11.93
C SER A 315 -2.95 -3.04 -11.19
N ALA A 316 -2.71 -2.18 -10.20
CA ALA A 316 -1.49 -2.22 -9.38
C ALA A 316 -1.45 -3.48 -8.51
N TRP A 317 -2.58 -3.90 -7.96
CA TRP A 317 -2.66 -5.16 -7.19
C TRP A 317 -2.35 -6.37 -8.06
N SER A 318 -2.84 -6.37 -9.31
CA SER A 318 -2.51 -7.41 -10.27
C SER A 318 -1.01 -7.44 -10.57
N GLU A 319 -0.40 -6.28 -10.79
CA GLU A 319 1.04 -6.16 -11.03
C GLU A 319 1.87 -6.61 -9.82
N ILE A 320 1.47 -6.25 -8.60
CA ILE A 320 2.13 -6.69 -7.35
C ILE A 320 2.04 -8.19 -7.19
N ASN A 321 0.87 -8.79 -7.40
CA ASN A 321 0.71 -10.24 -7.28
C ASN A 321 1.52 -10.98 -8.34
N GLN A 322 1.51 -10.49 -9.58
CA GLN A 322 2.35 -11.04 -10.64
C GLN A 322 3.83 -10.91 -10.28
N PHE A 323 4.26 -9.76 -9.79
CA PHE A 323 5.62 -9.55 -9.34
C PHE A 323 5.98 -10.54 -8.21
N LEU A 324 5.24 -10.57 -7.10
CA LEU A 324 5.54 -11.40 -5.93
C LEU A 324 5.51 -12.91 -6.22
N PHE A 325 4.50 -13.39 -6.94
CA PHE A 325 4.25 -14.83 -7.09
C PHE A 325 4.71 -15.40 -8.43
N GLU A 326 4.90 -14.56 -9.45
CA GLU A 326 5.27 -15.01 -10.80
C GLU A 326 6.66 -14.54 -11.22
N ASP A 327 7.07 -13.32 -10.92
CA ASP A 327 8.36 -12.84 -11.39
C ASP A 327 9.53 -13.43 -10.57
N ILE A 328 10.48 -14.09 -11.24
CA ILE A 328 11.69 -14.70 -10.63
C ILE A 328 12.94 -13.82 -10.85
N GLU A 329 12.85 -12.84 -11.75
CA GLU A 329 14.01 -12.06 -12.18
C GLU A 329 14.11 -10.72 -11.44
N ARG A 330 12.99 -10.01 -11.27
CA ARG A 330 12.96 -8.72 -10.59
C ARG A 330 12.93 -8.90 -9.07
N GLU A 331 13.78 -8.17 -8.36
CA GLU A 331 13.82 -8.09 -6.88
C GLU A 331 13.05 -6.88 -6.34
N GLU A 332 12.84 -5.86 -7.18
CA GLU A 332 12.07 -4.65 -6.86
C GLU A 332 11.03 -4.35 -7.94
N LEU A 333 9.93 -3.72 -7.51
CA LEU A 333 8.86 -3.22 -8.36
C LEU A 333 8.56 -1.77 -7.96
N GLU A 334 8.66 -0.86 -8.92
CA GLU A 334 8.22 0.52 -8.76
C GLU A 334 6.78 0.66 -9.25
N ILE A 335 5.91 1.23 -8.42
CA ILE A 335 4.50 1.46 -8.75
C ILE A 335 4.32 2.89 -9.24
N SER A 336 3.76 3.04 -10.43
CA SER A 336 3.42 4.34 -11.02
C SER A 336 2.53 5.16 -10.09
N GLN A 337 2.86 6.45 -9.92
CA GLN A 337 2.12 7.38 -9.03
C GLN A 337 0.62 7.41 -9.32
N GLU A 338 0.22 7.31 -10.59
CA GLU A 338 -1.17 7.34 -11.06
C GLU A 338 -2.03 6.21 -10.46
N LEU A 339 -1.39 5.11 -10.08
CA LEU A 339 -2.05 3.94 -9.52
C LEU A 339 -2.17 3.99 -7.98
N ILE A 340 -1.55 5.00 -7.35
CA ILE A 340 -1.52 5.16 -5.90
C ILE A 340 -2.58 6.18 -5.49
N LYS A 341 -3.66 5.71 -4.85
CA LYS A 341 -4.77 6.57 -4.37
C LYS A 341 -4.47 7.22 -3.03
N GLY A 342 -3.52 6.67 -2.30
CA GLY A 342 -3.07 7.22 -1.03
C GLY A 342 -2.64 6.14 -0.05
N ILE A 343 -2.08 6.61 1.06
CA ILE A 343 -1.65 5.76 2.15
C ILE A 343 -2.15 6.35 3.45
N ASN A 344 -2.83 5.51 4.21
CA ASN A 344 -3.55 5.90 5.38
C ASN A 344 -3.12 5.00 6.53
N SER A 345 -2.74 5.61 7.64
CA SER A 345 -2.45 4.89 8.87
C SER A 345 -3.19 5.56 10.01
N SER A 346 -4.01 4.77 10.70
CA SER A 346 -4.67 5.18 11.92
C SER A 346 -4.40 4.15 13.02
N TYR A 347 -4.25 4.63 14.24
CA TYR A 347 -3.97 3.79 15.39
C TYR A 347 -4.72 4.34 16.61
N ASN A 348 -5.54 3.51 17.25
CA ASN A 348 -6.38 3.88 18.39
C ASN A 348 -7.18 5.19 18.19
N GLY A 349 -7.71 5.39 16.97
CA GLY A 349 -8.50 6.56 16.61
C GLY A 349 -7.68 7.81 16.24
N ILE A 350 -6.35 7.77 16.34
CA ILE A 350 -5.46 8.83 15.86
C ILE A 350 -5.09 8.57 14.42
N ASN A 351 -5.19 9.60 13.58
CA ASN A 351 -4.66 9.57 12.23
C ASN A 351 -3.16 9.92 12.24
N LEU A 352 -2.30 8.94 11.99
CA LEU A 352 -0.84 9.07 12.05
C LEU A 352 -0.24 9.52 10.72
N TYR A 353 -0.84 9.07 9.62
CA TYR A 353 -0.34 9.28 8.28
C TYR A 353 -1.51 9.32 7.31
N ASN A 354 -1.65 10.44 6.58
CA ASN A 354 -2.63 10.55 5.51
C ASN A 354 -2.04 11.36 4.36
N HIS A 355 -1.33 10.67 3.48
CA HIS A 355 -0.82 11.26 2.25
C HIS A 355 -1.70 10.81 1.08
N GLU A 356 -2.40 11.78 0.50
CA GLU A 356 -3.13 11.59 -0.77
C GLU A 356 -2.17 11.51 -1.97
N LYS A 357 -0.91 11.93 -1.79
CA LYS A 357 0.12 11.93 -2.84
C LYS A 357 1.40 11.30 -2.31
N ILE A 358 1.76 10.16 -2.88
CA ILE A 358 3.05 9.50 -2.66
C ILE A 358 3.91 9.80 -3.89
N GLY A 359 5.15 10.26 -3.68
CA GLY A 359 6.08 10.55 -4.76
C GLY A 359 6.64 9.28 -5.42
N GLU A 360 6.97 8.26 -4.64
CA GLU A 360 7.53 7.02 -5.16
C GLU A 360 7.14 5.87 -4.23
N LEU A 361 6.67 4.76 -4.78
CA LEU A 361 6.42 3.53 -4.03
C LEU A 361 7.20 2.39 -4.67
N LYS A 362 8.21 1.91 -3.95
CA LYS A 362 8.99 0.73 -4.30
C LYS A 362 8.62 -0.43 -3.39
N ILE A 363 8.30 -1.56 -4.00
CA ILE A 363 8.03 -2.82 -3.32
C ILE A 363 9.25 -3.72 -3.55
N ILE A 364 9.90 -4.08 -2.44
CA ILE A 364 11.06 -4.97 -2.45
C ILE A 364 10.57 -6.35 -2.03
N LYS A 365 10.91 -7.37 -2.82
CA LYS A 365 10.61 -8.75 -2.45
C LYS A 365 11.41 -9.17 -1.25
N TYR A 366 10.73 -9.76 -0.27
CA TYR A 366 11.38 -10.46 0.82
C TYR A 366 10.82 -11.89 0.90
N PRO A 367 11.64 -12.92 0.65
CA PRO A 367 11.16 -14.29 0.66
C PRO A 367 10.83 -14.75 2.09
N ASN A 368 9.89 -15.67 2.22
CA ASN A 368 9.62 -16.36 3.48
C ASN A 368 10.82 -17.23 3.89
N ASN A 369 11.49 -17.86 2.92
CA ASN A 369 12.72 -18.60 3.12
C ASN A 369 13.65 -18.45 1.90
N GLU A 370 14.95 -18.46 2.16
CA GLU A 370 16.00 -18.48 1.14
C GLU A 370 16.98 -19.63 1.46
N MET A 371 17.24 -20.48 0.47
CA MET A 371 18.00 -21.72 0.64
C MET A 371 18.96 -21.93 -0.53
N ASP A 372 20.11 -22.53 -0.26
CA ASP A 372 21.04 -23.00 -1.28
C ASP A 372 21.02 -24.53 -1.33
N GLY A 373 21.17 -25.10 -2.53
CA GLY A 373 21.13 -26.54 -2.68
C GLY A 373 21.56 -27.04 -4.05
N SER A 374 21.27 -28.32 -4.27
CA SER A 374 21.49 -29.01 -5.54
C SER A 374 20.24 -29.78 -5.94
N PHE A 375 20.02 -29.93 -7.24
CA PHE A 375 19.04 -30.88 -7.75
C PHE A 375 19.68 -32.25 -7.95
N SER A 376 18.89 -33.30 -7.70
CA SER A 376 19.26 -34.66 -8.05
C SER A 376 18.07 -35.43 -8.60
N LEU A 377 18.32 -36.40 -9.49
CA LEU A 377 17.28 -37.27 -10.02
C LEU A 377 17.28 -38.61 -9.27
N ARG A 378 16.13 -38.94 -8.64
CA ARG A 378 15.99 -40.12 -7.80
C ARG A 378 16.35 -41.40 -8.57
N GLY A 379 17.18 -42.25 -7.94
CA GLY A 379 17.60 -43.52 -8.53
C GLY A 379 18.70 -43.40 -9.59
N THR A 380 19.30 -42.21 -9.74
CA THR A 380 20.42 -41.96 -10.66
C THR A 380 21.57 -41.25 -9.92
N ASN A 381 22.70 -41.07 -10.60
CA ASN A 381 23.82 -40.26 -10.11
C ASN A 381 23.84 -38.85 -10.72
N PHE A 382 22.74 -38.42 -11.36
CA PHE A 382 22.65 -37.06 -11.92
C PHE A 382 22.40 -36.04 -10.81
N ILE A 383 23.34 -35.12 -10.66
CA ILE A 383 23.32 -34.03 -9.69
C ILE A 383 23.64 -32.72 -10.41
N LEU A 384 22.88 -31.67 -10.13
CA LEU A 384 23.12 -30.30 -10.59
C LEU A 384 23.26 -29.38 -9.38
N GLU A 385 24.44 -28.81 -9.20
CA GLU A 385 24.77 -27.96 -8.05
C GLU A 385 24.38 -26.49 -8.29
N ASN A 386 24.59 -25.63 -7.27
CA ASN A 386 24.41 -24.18 -7.34
C ASN A 386 22.97 -23.74 -7.67
N ILE A 387 21.99 -24.39 -7.03
CA ILE A 387 20.59 -24.01 -7.13
C ILE A 387 20.21 -23.11 -5.96
N LYS A 388 19.83 -21.87 -6.25
CA LYS A 388 19.23 -20.97 -5.27
C LYS A 388 17.72 -21.20 -5.21
N CYS A 389 17.15 -21.27 -4.03
CA CYS A 389 15.73 -21.44 -3.80
C CYS A 389 15.18 -20.30 -2.95
N LYS A 390 14.10 -19.66 -3.41
CA LYS A 390 13.32 -18.67 -2.66
C LYS A 390 11.87 -19.11 -2.61
N SER A 391 11.22 -19.02 -1.45
CA SER A 391 9.79 -19.30 -1.31
C SER A 391 9.00 -18.08 -0.86
N PHE A 392 7.82 -17.92 -1.43
CA PHE A 392 6.86 -16.85 -1.14
C PHE A 392 5.49 -17.47 -0.88
N SER A 393 4.79 -17.07 0.17
CA SER A 393 3.48 -17.64 0.53
C SER A 393 2.51 -16.57 1.01
N SER A 394 1.24 -16.75 0.63
CA SER A 394 0.08 -16.08 1.19
C SER A 394 -0.80 -17.09 1.94
N ASN A 395 -1.98 -16.67 2.38
CA ASN A 395 -2.95 -17.56 3.02
C ASN A 395 -3.57 -18.58 2.05
N THR A 396 -3.49 -18.34 0.73
CA THR A 396 -4.18 -19.15 -0.29
C THR A 396 -3.24 -19.79 -1.30
N GLU A 397 -2.02 -19.26 -1.47
CA GLU A 397 -1.07 -19.80 -2.44
C GLU A 397 0.39 -19.68 -1.97
N ALA A 398 1.25 -20.52 -2.53
CA ALA A 398 2.70 -20.42 -2.41
C ALA A 398 3.39 -20.50 -3.77
N SER A 399 4.52 -19.83 -3.89
CA SER A 399 5.41 -19.85 -5.05
C SER A 399 6.81 -20.20 -4.59
N ILE A 400 7.35 -21.32 -5.09
CA ILE A 400 8.72 -21.77 -4.83
C ILE A 400 9.51 -21.55 -6.11
N GLN A 401 10.58 -20.77 -6.02
CA GLN A 401 11.39 -20.34 -7.15
C GLN A 401 12.80 -20.89 -7.00
N PHE A 402 13.23 -21.71 -7.96
CA PHE A 402 14.57 -22.23 -8.08
C PHE A 402 15.29 -21.53 -9.22
N LYS A 403 16.50 -21.02 -8.97
CA LYS A 403 17.33 -20.33 -9.96
C LYS A 403 18.67 -21.05 -10.11
N HIS A 404 18.93 -21.50 -11.33
CA HIS A 404 20.22 -21.92 -11.84
C HIS A 404 20.70 -20.89 -12.87
N GLN A 405 21.99 -20.86 -13.18
CA GLN A 405 22.53 -19.91 -14.17
C GLN A 405 21.95 -20.10 -15.58
N SER A 406 21.52 -21.32 -15.92
CA SER A 406 20.98 -21.66 -17.26
C SER A 406 19.45 -21.74 -17.34
N PHE A 407 18.76 -21.74 -16.20
CA PHE A 407 17.30 -21.85 -16.15
C PHE A 407 16.74 -21.46 -14.79
N SER A 408 15.45 -21.13 -14.76
CA SER A 408 14.68 -20.95 -13.54
C SER A 408 13.45 -21.87 -13.56
N LEU A 409 13.15 -22.50 -12.42
CA LEU A 409 11.99 -23.34 -12.21
C LEU A 409 11.11 -22.71 -11.14
N ARG A 410 9.82 -22.52 -11.42
CA ARG A 410 8.83 -22.05 -10.46
C ARG A 410 7.76 -23.10 -10.25
N ILE A 411 7.39 -23.30 -9.00
CA ILE A 411 6.27 -24.15 -8.60
C ILE A 411 5.26 -23.28 -7.88
N LYS A 412 4.06 -23.16 -8.44
CA LYS A 412 2.93 -22.47 -7.81
C LYS A 412 1.98 -23.50 -7.23
N ILE A 413 1.69 -23.36 -5.94
CA ILE A 413 0.83 -24.25 -5.15
C ILE A 413 -0.39 -23.44 -4.72
N ASP A 414 -1.58 -23.89 -5.10
CA ASP A 414 -2.85 -23.36 -4.59
C ASP A 414 -3.29 -24.24 -3.39
N PHE A 415 -3.46 -23.62 -2.22
CA PHE A 415 -3.85 -24.34 -1.00
C PHE A 415 -5.34 -24.72 -0.99
N ASN A 416 -6.18 -24.01 -1.75
CA ASN A 416 -7.60 -24.28 -1.86
C ASN A 416 -7.91 -25.38 -2.90
N SER A 417 -6.99 -25.63 -3.83
CA SER A 417 -7.11 -26.67 -4.85
C SER A 417 -5.82 -27.44 -5.04
N ARG A 418 -5.72 -28.62 -4.41
CA ARG A 418 -4.57 -29.53 -4.60
C ARG A 418 -4.42 -30.00 -6.06
N GLU A 419 -5.49 -29.96 -6.85
CA GLU A 419 -5.48 -30.38 -8.26
C GLU A 419 -4.91 -29.29 -9.21
N ASN A 420 -4.74 -28.05 -8.76
CA ASN A 420 -4.32 -26.89 -9.59
C ASN A 420 -2.87 -26.44 -9.38
N GLN A 421 -1.96 -27.34 -9.00
CA GLN A 421 -0.53 -27.00 -8.90
C GLN A 421 0.05 -26.76 -10.30
N LYS A 422 0.74 -25.62 -10.48
CA LYS A 422 1.34 -25.24 -11.77
C LYS A 422 2.85 -25.21 -11.67
N ILE A 423 3.52 -25.96 -12.54
CA ILE A 423 4.97 -25.95 -12.68
C ILE A 423 5.32 -25.14 -13.93
N ASN A 424 6.16 -24.12 -13.76
CA ASN A 424 6.63 -23.27 -14.86
C ASN A 424 8.15 -23.37 -14.94
N LEU A 425 8.66 -23.90 -16.06
CA LEU A 425 10.09 -23.97 -16.34
C LEU A 425 10.45 -22.93 -17.40
N THR A 426 11.32 -21.98 -17.05
CA THR A 426 11.88 -21.01 -17.99
C THR A 426 13.35 -21.31 -18.21
N VAL A 427 13.72 -21.56 -19.46
CA VAL A 427 15.11 -21.84 -19.85
C VAL A 427 15.71 -20.57 -20.43
N LYS A 428 16.74 -20.03 -19.76
CA LYS A 428 17.49 -18.85 -20.16
C LYS A 428 18.99 -19.17 -20.02
N PRO A 429 19.61 -19.70 -21.08
CA PRO A 429 21.05 -20.02 -21.07
C PRO A 429 21.88 -18.80 -20.70
N SER A 430 22.97 -19.02 -19.97
CA SER A 430 23.90 -18.00 -19.51
C SER A 430 24.80 -17.46 -20.62
N GLY A 431 24.97 -18.23 -21.70
CA GLY A 431 25.93 -17.98 -22.77
C GLY A 431 27.22 -18.78 -22.61
N GLU A 432 27.48 -19.35 -21.42
CA GLU A 432 28.62 -20.24 -21.19
C GLU A 432 28.30 -21.68 -21.60
N VAL A 433 28.89 -22.14 -22.70
CA VAL A 433 28.55 -23.41 -23.37
C VAL A 433 28.57 -24.62 -22.43
N LEU A 434 29.63 -24.79 -21.63
CA LEU A 434 29.79 -25.96 -20.76
C LEU A 434 28.83 -25.96 -19.56
N LEU A 435 28.60 -24.78 -18.99
CA LEU A 435 27.67 -24.59 -17.88
C LEU A 435 26.23 -24.82 -18.35
N ASP A 436 25.86 -24.22 -19.48
CA ASP A 436 24.56 -24.40 -20.10
C ASP A 436 24.34 -25.84 -20.55
N TYR A 437 25.36 -26.51 -21.10
CA TYR A 437 25.28 -27.94 -21.38
C TYR A 437 24.93 -28.75 -20.13
N LYS A 438 25.63 -28.56 -19.01
CA LYS A 438 25.35 -29.28 -17.76
C LYS A 438 23.92 -29.05 -17.28
N GLY A 439 23.47 -27.80 -17.22
CA GLY A 439 22.12 -27.46 -16.78
C GLY A 439 21.03 -28.01 -17.71
N LEU A 440 21.19 -27.83 -19.02
CA LEU A 440 20.23 -28.28 -20.03
C LEU A 440 20.19 -29.81 -20.16
N TYR A 441 21.35 -30.48 -20.02
CA TYR A 441 21.41 -31.93 -20.03
C TYR A 441 20.70 -32.52 -18.81
N PHE A 442 20.90 -31.94 -17.62
CA PHE A 442 20.14 -32.34 -16.43
C PHE A 442 18.62 -32.20 -16.66
N LEU A 443 18.17 -31.08 -17.23
CA LEU A 443 16.76 -30.89 -17.58
C LEU A 443 16.27 -31.90 -18.61
N LYS A 444 17.08 -32.22 -19.63
CA LYS A 444 16.77 -33.25 -20.63
C LYS A 444 16.51 -34.59 -19.95
N GLU A 445 17.40 -35.03 -19.06
CA GLU A 445 17.25 -36.30 -18.34
C GLU A 445 15.99 -36.30 -17.47
N TRP A 446 15.75 -35.23 -16.70
CA TRP A 446 14.53 -35.10 -15.90
C TRP A 446 13.26 -35.20 -16.74
N LEU A 447 13.19 -34.42 -17.83
CA LEU A 447 11.99 -34.26 -18.64
C LEU A 447 11.68 -35.45 -19.54
N THR A 448 12.69 -36.24 -19.93
CA THR A 448 12.52 -37.32 -20.91
C THR A 448 12.49 -38.71 -20.29
N GLN A 449 13.26 -38.95 -19.22
CA GLN A 449 13.33 -40.25 -18.56
C GLN A 449 12.24 -40.42 -17.48
N GLY A 450 11.69 -39.30 -17.01
CA GLY A 450 10.66 -39.25 -15.97
C GLY A 450 11.13 -39.84 -14.65
N HIS A 451 12.33 -39.43 -14.25
CA HIS A 451 12.81 -39.54 -12.88
C HIS A 451 12.14 -38.48 -12.00
N GLU A 452 12.07 -38.76 -10.69
CA GLU A 452 11.59 -37.79 -9.72
C GLU A 452 12.71 -36.78 -9.39
N LEU A 453 12.40 -35.49 -9.51
CA LEU A 453 13.31 -34.40 -9.15
C LEU A 453 13.31 -34.22 -7.63
N ILE A 454 14.50 -34.11 -7.06
CA ILE A 454 14.70 -33.82 -5.64
C ILE A 454 15.55 -32.57 -5.52
N PHE A 455 15.13 -31.64 -4.67
CA PHE A 455 15.98 -30.56 -4.18
C PHE A 455 16.65 -30.98 -2.88
N ASN A 456 17.97 -31.05 -2.90
CA ASN A 456 18.81 -31.30 -1.73
C ASN A 456 19.14 -29.95 -1.10
N ASN A 457 18.39 -29.60 -0.07
CA ASN A 457 18.56 -28.36 0.67
C ASN A 457 19.79 -28.49 1.57
N MET A 458 20.81 -27.72 1.26
CA MET A 458 22.07 -27.71 2.02
C MET A 458 21.97 -26.84 3.27
N THR A 459 21.07 -25.84 3.27
CA THR A 459 20.81 -24.94 4.40
C THR A 459 20.18 -25.70 5.56
N ASP A 460 19.06 -26.38 5.33
CA ASP A 460 18.32 -27.08 6.40
C ASP A 460 18.63 -28.59 6.47
N LYS A 461 19.52 -29.08 5.60
CA LYS A 461 19.95 -30.49 5.53
C LYS A 461 18.78 -31.46 5.37
N ASN A 462 17.88 -31.18 4.44
CA ASN A 462 16.76 -32.04 4.10
C ASN A 462 16.64 -32.25 2.58
N MET A 463 15.88 -33.28 2.19
CA MET A 463 15.61 -33.61 0.80
C MET A 463 14.13 -33.35 0.51
N ILE A 464 13.86 -32.48 -0.47
CA ILE A 464 12.51 -32.07 -0.85
C ILE A 464 12.16 -32.70 -2.20
N PRO A 465 11.27 -33.72 -2.24
CA PRO A 465 10.79 -34.27 -3.50
C PRO A 465 9.90 -33.25 -4.21
N ILE A 466 10.25 -32.92 -5.45
CA ILE A 466 9.50 -32.00 -6.31
C ILE A 466 8.52 -32.77 -7.19
N GLY A 467 8.83 -34.02 -7.54
CA GLY A 467 7.97 -34.92 -8.30
C GLY A 467 8.53 -35.32 -9.67
N ASP A 468 7.83 -36.22 -10.35
CA ASP A 468 8.01 -36.51 -11.77
C ASP A 468 6.95 -35.77 -12.61
N LEU A 469 7.25 -35.53 -13.89
CA LEU A 469 6.32 -34.86 -14.80
C LEU A 469 5.40 -35.86 -15.54
N LYS A 470 5.30 -37.11 -15.06
CA LYS A 470 4.47 -38.17 -15.68
C LYS A 470 3.02 -38.13 -15.19
N SER A 471 2.73 -37.54 -14.04
CA SER A 471 1.36 -37.34 -13.57
C SER A 471 0.75 -36.08 -14.18
N ASN A 472 -0.25 -36.21 -15.06
CA ASN A 472 -1.35 -35.28 -15.46
C ASN A 472 -1.27 -33.74 -15.23
N ILE A 473 -0.11 -33.10 -15.06
CA ILE A 473 0.05 -31.72 -14.56
C ILE A 473 0.33 -30.70 -15.68
N ILE A 474 0.78 -31.14 -16.86
CA ILE A 474 1.07 -30.27 -18.02
C ILE A 474 0.28 -30.79 -19.22
N GLU A 475 -0.37 -29.90 -19.97
CA GLU A 475 -0.98 -30.27 -21.25
C GLU A 475 0.07 -30.96 -22.14
N PHE A 476 -0.23 -32.18 -22.60
CA PHE A 476 0.71 -33.05 -23.30
C PHE A 476 1.47 -32.38 -24.47
N ASN A 477 0.88 -31.37 -25.10
CA ASN A 477 1.47 -30.60 -26.19
C ASN A 477 2.54 -29.59 -25.73
N GLU A 478 2.33 -28.92 -24.59
CA GLU A 478 3.31 -27.98 -24.03
C GLU A 478 4.58 -28.70 -23.56
N LEU A 479 4.40 -29.84 -22.86
CA LEU A 479 5.51 -30.67 -22.42
C LEU A 479 6.35 -31.17 -23.61
N LYS A 480 5.71 -31.64 -24.68
CA LYS A 480 6.40 -32.05 -25.91
C LYS A 480 7.20 -30.92 -26.55
N ARG A 481 6.63 -29.71 -26.60
CA ARG A 481 7.32 -28.53 -27.15
C ARG A 481 8.55 -28.19 -26.32
N LEU A 482 8.43 -28.23 -24.99
CA LEU A 482 9.52 -27.98 -24.06
C LEU A 482 10.63 -29.04 -24.17
N GLN A 483 10.27 -30.32 -24.18
CA GLN A 483 11.21 -31.44 -24.39
C GLN A 483 11.98 -31.26 -25.71
N LYS A 484 11.28 -30.97 -26.82
CA LYS A 484 11.93 -30.72 -28.12
C LYS A 484 12.89 -29.53 -28.07
N LYS A 485 12.50 -28.43 -27.43
CA LYS A 485 13.35 -27.24 -27.27
C LYS A 485 14.62 -27.58 -26.50
N ILE A 486 14.51 -28.29 -25.39
CA ILE A 486 15.66 -28.66 -24.55
C ILE A 486 16.57 -29.65 -25.27
N ILE A 487 16.04 -30.71 -25.90
CA ILE A 487 16.83 -31.65 -26.70
C ILE A 487 17.63 -30.91 -27.79
N ASN A 488 16.98 -30.01 -28.53
CA ASN A 488 17.66 -29.22 -29.54
C ASN A 488 18.76 -28.33 -28.96
N SER A 489 18.53 -27.75 -27.78
CA SER A 489 19.50 -26.88 -27.10
C SER A 489 20.70 -27.67 -26.59
N VAL A 490 20.48 -28.87 -26.04
CA VAL A 490 21.56 -29.80 -25.65
C VAL A 490 22.38 -30.18 -26.87
N ASN A 491 21.74 -30.63 -27.96
CA ASN A 491 22.44 -31.00 -29.20
C ASN A 491 23.23 -29.82 -29.79
N PHE A 492 22.71 -28.60 -29.64
CA PHE A 492 23.44 -27.39 -30.06
C PHE A 492 24.67 -27.14 -29.19
N CYS A 493 24.56 -27.29 -27.87
CA CYS A 493 25.72 -27.18 -26.97
C CYS A 493 26.77 -28.26 -27.26
N GLU A 494 26.38 -29.52 -27.50
CA GLU A 494 27.32 -30.60 -27.86
C GLU A 494 28.16 -30.27 -29.10
N LYS A 495 27.51 -29.69 -30.11
CA LYS A 495 28.18 -29.20 -31.33
C LYS A 495 29.19 -28.10 -31.03
N LEU A 496 28.84 -27.15 -30.17
CA LEU A 496 29.75 -26.08 -29.78
C LEU A 496 30.92 -26.61 -28.95
N ILE A 497 30.68 -27.57 -28.05
CA ILE A 497 31.75 -28.24 -27.29
C ILE A 497 32.74 -28.90 -28.25
N GLN A 498 32.25 -29.63 -29.25
CA GLN A 498 33.11 -30.25 -30.26
C GLN A 498 34.00 -29.22 -31.00
N ILE A 499 33.43 -28.07 -31.37
CA ILE A 499 34.18 -26.97 -31.99
C ILE A 499 35.24 -26.41 -31.04
N GLN A 500 34.86 -26.12 -29.79
CA GLN A 500 35.77 -25.60 -28.76
C GLN A 500 36.95 -26.54 -28.52
N GLU A 501 36.69 -27.84 -28.38
CA GLU A 501 37.72 -28.85 -28.12
C GLU A 501 38.67 -29.03 -29.32
N HIS A 502 38.12 -29.02 -30.55
CA HIS A 502 38.94 -29.17 -31.75
C HIS A 502 39.89 -27.99 -31.97
N PHE A 503 39.40 -26.77 -31.79
CA PHE A 503 40.17 -25.54 -32.05
C PHE A 503 40.87 -24.98 -30.81
N GLY A 504 40.61 -25.52 -29.61
CA GLY A 504 41.16 -25.02 -28.36
C GLY A 504 40.66 -23.61 -27.99
N VAL A 505 39.41 -23.29 -28.34
CA VAL A 505 38.80 -21.96 -28.13
C VAL A 505 37.69 -22.01 -27.08
N TYR A 506 37.35 -20.84 -26.53
CA TYR A 506 36.19 -20.66 -25.66
C TYR A 506 35.14 -19.81 -26.36
N LEU A 507 33.92 -20.34 -26.50
CA LEU A 507 32.81 -19.64 -27.15
C LEU A 507 31.81 -19.12 -26.11
N THR A 508 31.37 -17.88 -26.32
CA THR A 508 30.29 -17.28 -25.56
C THR A 508 29.09 -17.09 -26.49
N VAL A 509 28.01 -17.80 -26.20
CA VAL A 509 26.80 -17.79 -27.03
C VAL A 509 25.98 -16.54 -26.72
N PRO A 510 25.52 -15.78 -27.73
CA PRO A 510 24.64 -14.64 -27.50
C PRO A 510 23.27 -15.06 -26.97
N GLU A 511 22.53 -14.13 -26.35
CA GLU A 511 21.18 -14.41 -25.82
C GLU A 511 20.20 -14.92 -26.88
N SER A 512 20.39 -14.51 -28.15
CA SER A 512 19.61 -14.98 -29.29
C SER A 512 20.49 -15.61 -30.35
N VAL A 513 20.23 -16.87 -30.68
CA VAL A 513 20.88 -17.61 -31.77
C VAL A 513 20.00 -17.55 -33.02
N GLN A 514 20.56 -17.07 -34.12
CA GLN A 514 19.87 -16.97 -35.41
C GLN A 514 20.04 -18.26 -36.22
N LYS A 515 19.22 -18.40 -37.27
CA LYS A 515 19.32 -19.57 -38.17
C LYS A 515 20.70 -19.66 -38.85
N GLU A 516 21.25 -18.51 -39.23
CA GLU A 516 22.58 -18.39 -39.84
C GLU A 516 23.68 -18.91 -38.91
N ASP A 517 23.59 -18.66 -37.60
CA ASP A 517 24.55 -19.18 -36.62
C ASP A 517 24.54 -20.72 -36.59
N VAL A 518 23.36 -21.33 -36.69
CA VAL A 518 23.22 -22.79 -36.74
C VAL A 518 23.83 -23.36 -38.02
N GLU A 519 23.65 -22.67 -39.16
CA GLU A 519 24.25 -23.06 -40.44
C GLU A 519 25.78 -22.94 -40.40
N LYS A 520 26.31 -21.87 -39.79
CA LYS A 520 27.75 -21.69 -39.57
C LYS A 520 28.33 -22.79 -38.69
N VAL A 521 27.69 -23.11 -37.55
CA VAL A 521 28.09 -24.23 -36.68
C VAL A 521 28.17 -25.54 -37.46
N GLN A 522 27.17 -25.84 -38.29
CA GLN A 522 27.18 -27.03 -39.14
C GLN A 522 28.36 -27.01 -40.13
N LYS A 523 28.63 -25.86 -40.76
CA LYS A 523 29.74 -25.68 -41.70
C LYS A 523 31.11 -25.92 -41.04
N VAL A 524 31.33 -25.39 -39.84
CA VAL A 524 32.55 -25.64 -39.06
C VAL A 524 32.68 -27.13 -38.73
N LEU A 525 31.61 -27.78 -38.30
CA LEU A 525 31.62 -29.22 -37.99
C LEU A 525 31.92 -30.10 -39.21
N PHE A 526 31.40 -29.75 -40.39
CA PHE A 526 31.71 -30.48 -41.62
C PHE A 526 33.21 -30.45 -41.95
N ALA A 527 33.86 -29.31 -41.69
CA ALA A 527 35.30 -29.18 -41.83
C ALA A 527 36.06 -30.04 -40.81
N ILE A 528 35.70 -29.96 -39.53
CA ILE A 528 36.29 -30.75 -38.44
C ILE A 528 36.21 -32.25 -38.76
N ASN A 529 35.03 -32.74 -39.15
CA ASN A 529 34.78 -34.16 -39.40
C ASN A 529 35.32 -34.66 -40.75
N ARG A 530 35.87 -33.76 -41.59
CA ARG A 530 36.33 -34.07 -42.96
C ARG A 530 35.24 -34.71 -43.82
N GLU A 531 34.00 -34.27 -43.63
CA GLU A 531 32.86 -34.81 -44.35
C GLU A 531 32.86 -34.33 -45.82
N LYS A 532 32.47 -35.24 -46.72
CA LYS A 532 32.30 -34.94 -48.14
C LYS A 532 30.84 -34.67 -48.43
N GLN A 533 30.52 -33.47 -48.90
CA GLN A 533 29.17 -33.09 -49.30
C GLN A 533 28.98 -33.32 -50.79
N ARG A 534 27.95 -34.08 -51.15
CA ARG A 534 27.59 -34.28 -52.55
C ARG A 534 27.08 -32.98 -53.16
N ILE A 535 27.63 -32.58 -54.31
CA ILE A 535 27.21 -31.41 -55.09
C ILE A 535 26.83 -31.83 -56.51
N SER A 536 25.80 -31.20 -57.08
CA SER A 536 25.29 -31.56 -58.41
C SER A 536 26.07 -30.92 -59.56
N SER A 537 26.63 -29.74 -59.32
CA SER A 537 27.44 -28.99 -60.29
C SER A 537 28.41 -28.08 -59.55
N TYR A 538 29.55 -27.78 -60.18
CA TYR A 538 30.50 -26.79 -59.71
C TYR A 538 30.83 -25.80 -60.83
N LYS A 539 30.50 -24.53 -60.61
CA LYS A 539 30.74 -23.46 -61.56
C LYS A 539 31.98 -22.68 -61.16
N THR A 540 32.94 -22.56 -62.07
CA THR A 540 34.20 -21.84 -61.81
C THR A 540 34.73 -21.15 -63.07
N THR A 541 35.71 -20.28 -62.88
CA THR A 541 36.49 -19.64 -63.94
C THR A 541 37.95 -20.01 -63.71
N PHE A 542 38.64 -20.52 -64.74
CA PHE A 542 40.03 -20.93 -64.62
C PHE A 542 40.86 -20.46 -65.80
N MET A 543 42.18 -20.34 -65.61
CA MET A 543 43.14 -20.07 -66.66
C MET A 543 43.63 -21.38 -67.28
N PRO A 544 43.49 -21.61 -68.60
CA PRO A 544 43.92 -22.85 -69.23
C PRO A 544 45.46 -23.02 -69.16
N TYR A 545 45.94 -24.17 -68.71
CA TYR A 545 47.37 -24.53 -68.70
C TYR A 545 47.69 -25.58 -69.77
N THR A 546 48.97 -25.78 -70.08
CA THR A 546 49.48 -26.42 -71.31
C THR A 546 48.89 -27.82 -71.63
N ASN A 547 48.39 -28.55 -70.63
CA ASN A 547 47.86 -29.92 -70.81
C ASN A 547 46.33 -30.01 -70.66
N ILE A 548 45.63 -28.93 -70.32
CA ILE A 548 44.17 -28.98 -70.09
C ILE A 548 43.38 -29.17 -71.39
N GLU A 549 43.93 -28.71 -72.51
CA GLU A 549 43.34 -28.90 -73.84
C GLU A 549 43.33 -30.38 -74.26
N GLU A 550 44.40 -31.13 -73.95
CA GLU A 550 44.44 -32.57 -74.17
C GLU A 550 43.42 -33.29 -73.30
N ILE A 551 43.38 -33.02 -71.99
CA ILE A 551 42.48 -33.67 -71.04
C ILE A 551 41.00 -33.42 -71.40
N ILE A 552 40.63 -32.16 -71.68
CA ILE A 552 39.26 -31.80 -72.05
C ILE A 552 38.93 -32.26 -73.48
N GLY A 553 39.92 -32.40 -74.35
CA GLY A 553 39.75 -32.77 -75.76
C GLY A 553 39.68 -34.28 -76.02
N SER A 554 40.38 -35.11 -75.26
CA SER A 554 40.54 -36.55 -75.55
C SER A 554 39.52 -37.47 -74.85
N GLU A 555 39.03 -37.10 -73.66
CA GLU A 555 38.15 -37.96 -72.85
C GLU A 555 36.75 -37.37 -72.67
N GLU A 556 35.69 -38.18 -72.85
CA GLU A 556 34.30 -37.74 -72.61
C GLU A 556 33.98 -37.61 -71.10
N LYS A 557 34.72 -38.33 -70.26
CA LYS A 557 34.66 -38.29 -68.79
C LYS A 557 36.08 -38.30 -68.25
N PHE A 558 36.38 -37.47 -67.25
CA PHE A 558 37.71 -37.36 -66.67
C PHE A 558 37.64 -37.18 -65.14
N SER A 559 38.60 -37.74 -64.41
CA SER A 559 38.72 -37.50 -62.97
C SER A 559 39.36 -36.15 -62.71
N PHE A 560 38.85 -35.39 -61.74
CA PHE A 560 39.49 -34.14 -61.33
C PHE A 560 39.40 -33.93 -59.82
N LYS A 561 40.37 -33.19 -59.29
CA LYS A 561 40.39 -32.66 -57.93
C LYS A 561 40.84 -31.20 -58.00
N ILE A 562 39.92 -30.29 -57.71
CA ILE A 562 40.15 -28.84 -57.69
C ILE A 562 40.24 -28.41 -56.24
N ILE A 563 41.34 -27.76 -55.86
CA ILE A 563 41.57 -27.25 -54.51
C ILE A 563 41.80 -25.74 -54.62
N ASP A 564 41.05 -24.96 -53.84
CA ASP A 564 41.30 -23.52 -53.71
C ASP A 564 42.59 -23.31 -52.92
N HIS A 565 43.44 -22.38 -53.36
CA HIS A 565 44.69 -22.05 -52.69
C HIS A 565 44.50 -21.16 -51.45
N ASN A 566 43.31 -20.58 -51.27
CA ASN A 566 42.98 -19.81 -50.07
C ASN A 566 42.17 -20.69 -49.11
N PRO A 567 42.57 -20.76 -47.82
CA PRO A 567 41.75 -21.45 -46.85
C PRO A 567 40.45 -20.66 -46.62
N HIS A 568 39.36 -21.39 -46.40
CA HIS A 568 38.08 -20.78 -46.05
C HIS A 568 38.06 -20.46 -44.55
N GLU A 569 37.70 -19.23 -44.21
CA GLU A 569 37.50 -18.80 -42.82
C GLU A 569 36.02 -18.57 -42.54
N GLU A 570 35.57 -18.98 -41.36
CA GLU A 570 34.19 -18.77 -40.91
C GLU A 570 34.18 -18.09 -39.53
N GLU A 571 33.48 -16.96 -39.41
CA GLU A 571 33.32 -16.25 -38.15
C GLU A 571 32.06 -16.71 -37.41
N LEU A 572 32.24 -17.23 -36.21
CA LEU A 572 31.18 -17.70 -35.32
C LEU A 572 31.40 -17.17 -33.90
N PHE A 573 30.41 -16.46 -33.37
CA PHE A 573 30.40 -15.87 -32.02
C PHE A 573 31.67 -15.05 -31.68
N GLY A 574 32.15 -14.26 -32.64
CA GLY A 574 33.32 -13.40 -32.49
C GLY A 574 34.66 -14.13 -32.56
N GLN A 575 34.67 -15.42 -32.91
CA GLN A 575 35.87 -16.21 -33.18
C GLN A 575 35.94 -16.57 -34.67
N VAL A 576 37.15 -16.52 -35.24
CA VAL A 576 37.39 -16.88 -36.65
C VAL A 576 37.98 -18.29 -36.71
N PHE A 577 37.34 -19.15 -37.51
CA PHE A 577 37.71 -20.56 -37.67
C PHE A 577 38.24 -20.81 -39.09
N THR A 578 39.50 -21.23 -39.20
CA THR A 578 40.07 -21.68 -40.47
C THR A 578 39.63 -23.11 -40.76
N LEU A 579 38.76 -23.29 -41.75
CA LEU A 579 38.15 -24.59 -42.09
C LEU A 579 39.05 -25.47 -42.95
N GLY A 580 40.10 -24.89 -43.55
CA GLY A 580 40.97 -25.54 -44.53
C GLY A 580 40.64 -25.13 -45.95
N TYR A 581 41.25 -25.79 -46.92
CA TYR A 581 41.18 -25.47 -48.34
C TYR A 581 39.96 -26.12 -49.00
N PRO A 582 39.01 -25.35 -49.53
CA PRO A 582 37.89 -25.86 -50.31
C PRO A 582 38.36 -26.80 -51.43
N CYS A 583 37.80 -28.00 -51.47
CA CYS A 583 38.20 -29.05 -52.40
C CYS A 583 36.98 -29.70 -53.04
N ILE A 584 37.01 -29.78 -54.37
CA ILE A 584 35.97 -30.44 -55.16
C ILE A 584 36.59 -31.56 -55.96
N GLU A 585 36.02 -32.75 -55.85
CA GLU A 585 36.55 -33.93 -56.53
C GLU A 585 35.45 -34.84 -57.08
N THR A 586 35.80 -35.53 -58.16
CA THR A 586 34.99 -36.59 -58.77
C THR A 586 35.88 -37.49 -59.64
N VAL A 587 35.44 -38.73 -59.87
CA VAL A 587 36.15 -39.72 -60.69
C VAL A 587 35.64 -39.78 -62.14
N ASP A 588 34.47 -39.20 -62.42
CA ASP A 588 33.78 -39.26 -63.71
C ASP A 588 33.20 -37.90 -64.12
N GLY A 589 34.03 -36.87 -64.00
CA GLY A 589 33.71 -35.49 -64.30
C GLY A 589 33.36 -35.27 -65.77
N ILE A 590 32.37 -34.43 -66.01
CA ILE A 590 31.93 -33.96 -67.33
C ILE A 590 31.78 -32.44 -67.31
N LEU A 591 31.90 -31.81 -68.48
CA LEU A 591 31.69 -30.37 -68.65
C LEU A 591 30.34 -30.10 -69.30
N GLU A 592 29.57 -29.20 -68.70
CA GLU A 592 28.39 -28.62 -69.35
C GLU A 592 28.86 -27.73 -70.51
N ASP A 593 28.21 -27.84 -71.68
CA ASP A 593 28.60 -27.16 -72.91
C ASP A 593 30.09 -27.35 -73.29
N ARG A 594 30.59 -28.59 -73.18
CA ARG A 594 31.98 -28.97 -73.45
C ARG A 594 32.55 -28.37 -74.73
N ASP A 595 31.81 -28.39 -75.83
CA ASP A 595 32.27 -27.86 -77.13
C ASP A 595 32.60 -26.36 -77.05
N LYS A 596 31.79 -25.60 -76.30
CA LYS A 596 32.00 -24.17 -76.09
C LYS A 596 33.19 -23.90 -75.18
N VAL A 597 33.34 -24.64 -74.09
CA VAL A 597 34.50 -24.55 -73.18
C VAL A 597 35.78 -24.88 -73.94
N PHE A 598 35.75 -25.89 -74.81
CA PHE A 598 36.87 -26.30 -75.63
C PHE A 598 37.24 -25.26 -76.71
N LEU A 599 36.25 -24.65 -77.37
CA LEU A 599 36.47 -23.52 -78.29
C LEU A 599 37.08 -22.30 -77.58
N ASP A 600 36.61 -22.01 -76.36
CA ASP A 600 37.11 -20.90 -75.54
C ASP A 600 38.59 -21.12 -75.17
N ILE A 601 39.00 -22.34 -74.83
CA ILE A 601 40.41 -22.71 -74.61
C ILE A 601 41.23 -22.56 -75.91
N LYS A 602 40.75 -23.12 -77.03
CA LYS A 602 41.45 -23.05 -78.34
C LYS A 602 41.61 -21.65 -78.90
N SER A 603 40.68 -20.75 -78.59
CA SER A 603 40.73 -19.35 -79.02
C SER A 603 41.73 -18.52 -78.21
N GLY A 604 42.42 -19.11 -77.23
CA GLY A 604 43.47 -18.46 -76.44
C GLY A 604 42.93 -17.48 -75.39
N LYS A 605 41.69 -17.68 -74.90
CA LYS A 605 41.15 -16.85 -73.82
C LYS A 605 41.96 -17.05 -72.54
N GLU A 606 42.33 -15.94 -71.91
CA GLU A 606 43.07 -15.94 -70.64
C GLU A 606 42.27 -16.59 -69.51
N GLU A 607 40.95 -16.43 -69.51
CA GLU A 607 40.04 -17.01 -68.53
C GLU A 607 38.86 -17.74 -69.20
N VAL A 608 38.56 -18.94 -68.74
CA VAL A 608 37.49 -19.79 -69.26
C VAL A 608 36.50 -20.13 -68.15
N LYS A 609 35.22 -19.86 -68.40
CA LYS A 609 34.12 -20.23 -67.50
C LYS A 609 33.65 -21.63 -67.80
N ALA A 610 33.56 -22.47 -66.78
CA ALA A 610 33.12 -23.85 -66.90
C ALA A 610 32.15 -24.23 -65.78
N VAL A 611 31.25 -25.17 -66.11
CA VAL A 611 30.42 -25.85 -65.12
C VAL A 611 30.76 -27.33 -65.18
N PHE A 612 31.41 -27.82 -64.13
CA PHE A 612 31.73 -29.22 -63.95
C PHE A 612 30.53 -29.95 -63.34
N LYS A 613 30.25 -31.16 -63.82
CA LYS A 613 29.26 -32.10 -63.27
C LYS A 613 29.91 -33.49 -63.16
N SER A 614 29.24 -34.44 -62.52
CA SER A 614 29.61 -35.86 -62.54
C SER A 614 28.58 -36.65 -63.33
N ALA A 615 29.02 -37.59 -64.18
CA ALA A 615 28.11 -38.43 -64.97
C ALA A 615 27.25 -39.36 -64.10
N SER A 616 27.79 -39.84 -62.98
CA SER A 616 27.09 -40.63 -61.97
C SER A 616 26.44 -39.77 -60.88
N ASN A 617 26.53 -38.44 -61.01
CA ASN A 617 26.13 -37.46 -59.99
C ASN A 617 26.95 -37.61 -58.69
N GLU A 618 28.12 -38.26 -58.71
CA GLU A 618 29.03 -38.49 -57.60
C GLU A 618 30.18 -37.47 -57.61
N MET A 619 29.85 -36.21 -57.32
CA MET A 619 30.82 -35.14 -57.13
C MET A 619 30.72 -34.58 -55.71
N TYR A 620 31.86 -34.29 -55.11
CA TYR A 620 31.94 -34.02 -53.68
C TYR A 620 32.72 -32.74 -53.39
N PHE A 621 32.20 -31.95 -52.44
CA PHE A 621 32.85 -30.81 -51.81
C PHE A 621 33.35 -31.19 -50.40
N SER A 622 34.55 -30.76 -50.03
CA SER A 622 35.13 -30.95 -48.70
C SER A 622 36.14 -29.85 -48.38
N TYR A 623 36.57 -29.76 -47.13
CA TYR A 623 37.72 -28.93 -46.75
C TYR A 623 38.95 -29.82 -46.52
N GLN A 624 40.07 -29.49 -47.16
CA GLN A 624 41.34 -30.19 -46.98
C GLN A 624 42.20 -29.44 -45.94
N PRO A 625 42.84 -30.13 -44.98
CA PRO A 625 43.60 -29.47 -43.92
C PRO A 625 44.90 -28.84 -44.42
N GLU A 626 45.47 -29.38 -45.50
CA GLU A 626 46.74 -28.92 -46.08
C GLU A 626 46.61 -28.87 -47.60
N LEU A 627 47.36 -27.98 -48.25
CA LEU A 627 47.55 -28.03 -49.69
C LEU A 627 48.37 -29.27 -50.04
N PRO A 628 47.97 -30.09 -51.03
CA PRO A 628 48.82 -31.16 -51.49
C PRO A 628 50.14 -30.56 -51.97
N VAL A 629 51.25 -31.14 -51.48
CA VAL A 629 52.59 -30.78 -51.95
C VAL A 629 52.64 -31.13 -53.43
N SER A 630 52.84 -30.09 -54.26
CA SER A 630 52.82 -30.11 -55.73
C SER A 630 53.70 -31.18 -56.36
#